data_AF-A0A356ELC0-F1
#
_entry.id   AF-A0A356ELC0-F1
#
_cell.length_a   1.000
_cell.length_b   1.000
_cell.length_c   1.000
_cell.angle_alpha   90.00
_cell.angle_beta   90.00
_cell.angle_gamma   90.00
#
_symmetry.space_group_name_H-M   'P 1'
#
loop_
_entity.id
_entity.type
_entity.pdbx_description
1 polymer ?
#
loop_
_entity_poly.entity_id
_entity_poly.type
_entity_poly.pdbx_seq_one_letter_code
_entity_poly.pdbx_strand_id
1 'polypeptide(L)'
;MAYICYQAEQGQWIMTDLTENGCRLSETGISPSAAAQSPASADQSVSLVRLDAPEEAWILMASPPAKVSVNGSRLLLGIRVLDDRDEILRQRTRAGVATRFFFSAERRAEVKPFRAGGQPVRCPRCKQLIGENDLAVRCPNPACGLWHHETADLPCWTYDATCASPACIQSTELRDHHWTPEDL
;
A
#
# COMPACT_ATOMS: atom_id res chain seq x y z
N MET A 1 5.21 -2.93 0.20
CA MET A 1 4.85 -3.65 1.43
C MET A 1 3.54 -3.03 1.86
N ALA A 2 2.46 -3.80 1.86
CA ALA A 2 1.16 -3.22 2.19
C ALA A 2 0.94 -3.16 3.71
N TYR A 3 0.19 -2.16 4.17
CA TYR A 3 -0.18 -2.01 5.58
C TYR A 3 -1.61 -1.48 5.71
N ILE A 4 -2.19 -1.66 6.88
CA ILE A 4 -3.42 -0.98 7.29
C ILE A 4 -3.11 -0.06 8.46
N CYS A 5 -3.68 1.14 8.41
CA CYS A 5 -3.69 2.08 9.51
C CYS A 5 -5.12 2.25 10.04
N TYR A 6 -5.32 2.27 11.35
CA TYR A 6 -6.62 2.54 11.97
C TYR A 6 -6.46 3.20 13.34
N GLN A 7 -7.51 3.90 13.78
CA GLN A 7 -7.48 4.58 15.06
C GLN A 7 -8.01 3.65 16.17
N ALA A 8 -7.21 3.46 17.21
CA ALA A 8 -7.61 2.75 18.42
C ALA A 8 -8.64 3.56 19.24
N GLU A 9 -9.30 2.92 20.21
CA GLU A 9 -10.31 3.58 21.08
C GLU A 9 -9.74 4.77 21.87
N GLN A 10 -8.42 4.84 22.07
CA GLN A 10 -7.72 5.93 22.75
C GLN A 10 -7.31 7.09 21.81
N GLY A 11 -7.71 7.04 20.53
CA GLY A 11 -7.37 8.06 19.54
C GLY A 11 -6.00 7.89 18.88
N GLN A 12 -5.20 6.91 19.31
CA GLN A 12 -3.89 6.61 18.72
C GLN A 12 -4.02 5.86 17.39
N TRP A 13 -3.25 6.26 16.38
CA TRP A 13 -3.11 5.50 15.14
C TRP A 13 -2.24 4.26 15.34
N ILE A 14 -2.76 3.12 14.91
CA ILE A 14 -2.06 1.84 14.86
C ILE A 14 -1.83 1.50 13.41
N MET A 15 -0.56 1.27 13.05
CA MET A 15 -0.17 0.71 11.76
C MET A 15 0.13 -0.78 11.92
N THR A 16 -0.32 -1.58 10.97
CA THR A 16 -0.08 -3.02 10.95
C THR A 16 0.32 -3.43 9.54
N ASP A 17 1.55 -3.93 9.41
CA ASP A 17 2.02 -4.52 8.17
C ASP A 17 1.17 -5.75 7.83
N LEU A 18 0.76 -5.83 6.57
CA LEU A 18 0.01 -6.97 6.07
C LEU A 18 0.98 -8.09 5.69
N THR A 19 0.84 -9.23 6.37
CA THR A 19 1.62 -10.45 6.10
C THR A 19 1.01 -11.24 4.94
N GLU A 20 1.72 -12.27 4.46
CA GLU A 20 1.37 -13.07 3.27
C GLU A 20 -0.05 -13.65 3.29
N ASN A 21 -0.61 -13.92 4.47
CA ASN A 21 -1.92 -14.58 4.61
C ASN A 21 -3.11 -13.62 4.72
N GLY A 22 -2.87 -12.30 4.66
CA GLY A 22 -3.88 -11.27 4.89
C GLY A 22 -4.43 -11.22 6.31
N CYS A 23 -5.55 -10.52 6.51
CA CYS A 23 -6.09 -10.25 7.85
C CYS A 23 -7.63 -10.09 7.86
N ARG A 24 -8.21 -10.10 9.05
CA ARG A 24 -9.62 -9.77 9.29
C ARG A 24 -9.71 -8.38 9.94
N LEU A 25 -10.63 -7.56 9.43
CA LEU A 25 -10.98 -6.26 10.00
C LEU A 25 -12.17 -6.44 10.94
N SER A 26 -11.97 -6.13 12.21
CA SER A 26 -13.01 -6.14 13.24
C SER A 26 -13.48 -4.72 13.54
N GLU A 27 -14.31 -4.54 14.56
CA GLU A 27 -14.70 -3.21 15.01
C GLU A 27 -13.62 -2.51 15.83
N THR A 28 -12.73 -3.29 16.43
CA THR A 28 -11.73 -2.84 17.40
C THR A 28 -10.32 -2.90 16.84
N GLY A 29 -10.14 -3.41 15.62
CA GLY A 29 -8.85 -3.43 14.94
C GLY A 29 -8.68 -4.58 13.96
N ILE A 30 -7.47 -5.12 13.92
CA ILE A 30 -7.05 -6.12 12.94
C ILE A 30 -6.72 -7.43 13.65
N SER A 31 -6.99 -8.56 13.01
CA SER A 31 -6.52 -9.88 13.48
C SER A 31 -5.91 -10.68 12.31
N PRO A 32 -4.80 -11.40 12.50
CA PRO A 32 -4.23 -12.26 11.47
C PRO A 32 -5.23 -13.29 10.97
N SER A 33 -5.21 -13.59 9.66
CA SER A 33 -6.14 -14.55 9.05
C SER A 33 -6.03 -15.95 9.67
N ALA A 34 -4.82 -16.41 10.01
CA ALA A 34 -4.56 -17.71 10.63
C ALA A 34 -5.09 -17.83 12.08
N ALA A 35 -5.25 -16.70 12.80
CA ALA A 35 -5.77 -16.66 14.17
C ALA A 35 -7.31 -16.57 14.21
N ALA A 36 -7.98 -16.45 13.06
CA ALA A 36 -9.40 -16.15 12.95
C ALA A 36 -10.30 -17.40 12.93
N GLN A 37 -9.87 -18.50 13.55
CA GLN A 37 -10.67 -19.73 13.75
C GLN A 37 -11.73 -19.59 14.85
N SER A 38 -11.84 -18.43 15.49
CA SER A 38 -12.95 -18.18 16.40
C SER A 38 -14.20 -17.79 15.59
N PRO A 39 -15.36 -18.45 15.79
CA PRO A 39 -16.61 -18.12 15.12
C PRO A 39 -17.19 -16.82 15.70
N ALA A 40 -16.49 -15.70 15.54
CA ALA A 40 -17.16 -14.41 15.54
C ALA A 40 -18.22 -14.51 14.42
N SER A 41 -19.49 -14.30 14.78
CA SER A 41 -20.66 -14.58 13.92
C SER A 41 -20.35 -14.31 12.45
N ALA A 42 -20.40 -15.36 11.63
CA ALA A 42 -20.04 -15.32 10.21
C ALA A 42 -20.79 -14.24 9.40
N ASP A 43 -21.87 -13.69 9.97
CA ASP A 43 -22.76 -12.71 9.36
C ASP A 43 -22.15 -11.33 9.04
N GLN A 44 -21.01 -10.93 9.61
CA GLN A 44 -20.43 -9.60 9.33
C GLN A 44 -18.90 -9.61 9.23
N SER A 45 -18.35 -10.66 8.63
CA SER A 45 -16.92 -10.75 8.34
C SER A 45 -16.49 -9.72 7.30
N VAL A 46 -15.34 -9.09 7.55
CA VAL A 46 -14.61 -8.22 6.62
C VAL A 46 -13.15 -8.67 6.64
N SER A 47 -12.59 -9.00 5.49
CA SER A 47 -11.27 -9.60 5.37
C SER A 47 -10.50 -8.98 4.21
N LEU A 48 -9.19 -8.86 4.41
CA LEU A 48 -8.22 -8.49 3.39
C LEU A 48 -7.45 -9.74 2.99
N VAL A 49 -7.41 -10.01 1.69
CA VAL A 49 -6.70 -11.15 1.14
C VAL A 49 -5.74 -10.66 0.06
N ARG A 50 -4.52 -11.15 0.13
CA ARG A 50 -3.50 -10.93 -0.87
C ARG A 50 -3.78 -11.82 -2.08
N LEU A 51 -3.70 -11.25 -3.28
CA LEU A 51 -3.74 -12.00 -4.53
C LEU A 51 -2.32 -12.11 -5.08
N ASP A 52 -1.87 -13.35 -5.30
CA ASP A 52 -0.62 -13.63 -5.98
C ASP A 52 -0.80 -13.49 -7.49
N ALA A 53 -0.71 -12.26 -7.96
CA ALA A 53 -0.71 -11.85 -9.36
C ALA A 53 0.70 -11.33 -9.75
N PRO A 54 1.03 -11.16 -11.04
CA PRO A 54 2.32 -10.58 -11.47
C PRO A 54 2.61 -9.20 -10.85
N GLU A 55 1.58 -8.50 -10.40
CA GLU A 55 1.68 -7.36 -9.48
C GLU A 55 0.92 -7.67 -8.19
N GLU A 56 1.53 -7.39 -7.04
CA GLU A 56 0.89 -7.60 -5.74
C GLU A 56 -0.40 -6.77 -5.64
N ALA A 57 -1.53 -7.45 -5.46
CA ALA A 57 -2.85 -6.84 -5.32
C ALA A 57 -3.54 -7.32 -4.03
N TRP A 58 -4.37 -6.44 -3.46
CA TRP A 58 -5.08 -6.70 -2.22
C TRP A 58 -6.58 -6.59 -2.45
N ILE A 59 -7.33 -7.57 -1.95
CA ILE A 59 -8.77 -7.68 -2.13
C ILE A 59 -9.44 -7.53 -0.77
N LEU A 60 -10.35 -6.58 -0.66
CA LEU A 60 -11.31 -6.47 0.43
C LEU A 60 -12.51 -7.35 0.12
N MET A 61 -12.81 -8.28 1.02
CA MET A 61 -14.02 -9.09 1.02
C MET A 61 -14.87 -8.77 2.24
N ALA A 62 -16.16 -8.57 2.04
CA ALA A 62 -17.12 -8.35 3.11
C ALA A 62 -18.38 -9.19 2.85
N SER A 63 -18.87 -9.84 3.90
CA SER A 63 -20.18 -10.50 3.85
C SER A 63 -21.30 -9.46 3.58
N PRO A 64 -22.38 -9.81 2.87
CA PRO A 64 -23.45 -8.87 2.51
C PRO A 64 -24.07 -8.06 3.69
N PRO A 65 -24.22 -8.61 4.91
CA PRO A 65 -24.72 -7.84 6.04
C PRO A 65 -23.71 -6.83 6.59
N ALA A 66 -22.41 -6.96 6.26
CA ALA A 66 -21.40 -5.99 6.64
C ALA A 66 -21.60 -4.68 5.86
N LYS A 67 -21.84 -3.59 6.60
CA LYS A 67 -21.95 -2.25 6.04
C LYS A 67 -20.56 -1.66 5.85
N VAL A 68 -19.97 -1.93 4.70
CA VAL A 68 -18.62 -1.46 4.33
C VAL A 68 -18.69 -0.53 3.13
N SER A 69 -17.91 0.55 3.17
CA SER A 69 -17.62 1.40 2.02
C SER A 69 -16.12 1.61 1.85
N VAL A 70 -15.69 1.79 0.61
CA VAL A 70 -14.32 2.14 0.24
C VAL A 70 -14.34 3.49 -0.47
N ASN A 71 -13.61 4.48 0.05
CA ASN A 71 -13.63 5.88 -0.40
C ASN A 71 -15.06 6.41 -0.55
N GLY A 72 -15.89 6.22 0.49
CA GLY A 72 -17.30 6.60 0.50
C GLY A 72 -18.24 5.74 -0.37
N SER A 73 -17.71 4.84 -1.23
CA SER A 73 -18.53 3.99 -2.11
C SER A 73 -18.85 2.66 -1.45
N ARG A 74 -20.15 2.33 -1.32
CA ARG A 74 -20.60 1.09 -0.66
C ARG A 74 -20.17 -0.16 -1.43
N LEU A 75 -19.70 -1.17 -0.70
CA LEU A 75 -19.27 -2.45 -1.25
C LEU A 75 -20.47 -3.38 -1.52
N LEU A 76 -21.18 -3.19 -2.64
CA LEU A 76 -22.44 -3.90 -2.92
C LEU A 76 -22.28 -5.40 -3.18
N LEU A 77 -21.24 -5.81 -3.90
CA LEU A 77 -20.97 -7.22 -4.22
C LEU A 77 -20.14 -7.93 -3.14
N GLY A 78 -19.78 -7.22 -2.07
CA GLY A 78 -18.93 -7.77 -1.00
C GLY A 78 -17.48 -8.01 -1.41
N ILE A 79 -17.01 -7.50 -2.56
CA ILE A 79 -15.62 -7.66 -3.02
C ILE A 79 -15.12 -6.42 -3.75
N ARG A 80 -13.88 -5.99 -3.49
CA ARG A 80 -13.19 -4.89 -4.19
C ARG A 80 -11.68 -5.05 -4.14
N VAL A 81 -10.99 -4.78 -5.25
CA VAL A 81 -9.54 -4.60 -5.29
C VAL A 81 -9.23 -3.22 -4.71
N LEU A 82 -8.25 -3.16 -3.82
CA LEU A 82 -7.84 -1.93 -3.15
C LEU A 82 -6.66 -1.28 -3.85
N ASP A 83 -6.69 0.05 -3.91
CA ASP A 83 -5.61 0.91 -4.36
C ASP A 83 -4.89 1.56 -3.17
N ASP A 84 -3.70 2.10 -3.42
CA ASP A 84 -2.94 2.81 -2.39
C ASP A 84 -3.75 3.98 -1.79
N ARG A 85 -3.78 4.05 -0.45
CA ARG A 85 -4.48 5.06 0.37
C ARG A 85 -6.01 4.97 0.32
N ASP A 86 -6.56 3.80 -0.03
CA ASP A 86 -7.99 3.54 0.08
C ASP A 86 -8.47 3.64 1.54
N GLU A 87 -9.44 4.52 1.79
CA GLU A 87 -10.21 4.57 3.03
C GLU A 87 -11.25 3.44 3.03
N ILE A 88 -11.24 2.61 4.08
CA ILE A 88 -12.23 1.57 4.33
C ILE A 88 -13.02 1.95 5.58
N LEU A 89 -14.32 2.18 5.41
CA LEU A 89 -15.24 2.52 6.49
C LEU A 89 -16.16 1.33 6.78
N ARG A 90 -16.16 0.85 8.03
CA ARG A 90 -17.02 -0.22 8.53
C ARG A 90 -18.02 0.35 9.54
N GLN A 91 -19.31 0.39 9.20
CA GLN A 91 -20.33 0.89 10.13
C GLN A 91 -20.68 -0.17 11.19
N ARG A 92 -20.66 0.19 12.48
CA ARG A 92 -21.18 -0.68 13.55
C ARG A 92 -22.71 -0.68 13.52
N THR A 93 -23.33 -1.86 13.64
CA THR A 93 -24.80 -2.00 13.57
C THR A 93 -25.53 -1.52 14.83
N ARG A 94 -24.86 -1.42 15.99
CA ARG A 94 -25.51 -1.14 17.28
C ARG A 94 -25.22 0.23 17.91
N ALA A 95 -24.14 0.92 17.52
CA ALA A 95 -23.69 2.13 18.22
C ALA A 95 -23.50 3.37 17.32
N GLY A 96 -23.79 3.28 16.02
CA GLY A 96 -23.69 4.41 15.08
C GLY A 96 -22.27 4.91 14.78
N VAL A 97 -21.26 4.52 15.56
CA VAL A 97 -19.85 4.85 15.33
C VAL A 97 -19.28 3.89 14.27
N ALA A 98 -18.71 4.43 13.20
CA ALA A 98 -18.02 3.66 12.19
C ALA A 98 -16.52 3.53 12.55
N THR A 99 -15.95 2.36 12.28
CA THR A 99 -14.49 2.16 12.35
C THR A 99 -13.89 2.49 11.01
N ARG A 100 -12.88 3.36 11.02
CA ARG A 100 -12.15 3.80 9.82
C ARG A 100 -10.79 3.11 9.77
N PHE A 101 -10.54 2.48 8.64
CA PHE A 101 -9.25 1.90 8.28
C PHE A 101 -8.76 2.60 7.03
N PHE A 102 -7.45 2.65 6.86
CA PHE A 102 -6.82 3.06 5.61
C PHE A 102 -5.88 1.96 5.17
N PHE A 103 -6.05 1.53 3.94
CA PHE A 103 -5.16 0.60 3.28
C PHE A 103 -4.12 1.38 2.51
N SER A 104 -2.86 0.94 2.60
CA SER A 104 -1.81 1.43 1.74
C SER A 104 -1.08 0.25 1.12
N ALA A 105 -0.88 0.34 -0.19
CA ALA A 105 -0.03 -0.55 -0.97
C ALA A 105 1.34 0.09 -1.22
N GLU A 106 1.72 1.09 -0.40
CA GLU A 106 2.89 1.91 -0.60
C GLU A 106 4.12 1.04 -0.91
N ARG A 107 4.70 1.37 -2.07
CA ARG A 107 5.96 0.80 -2.53
C ARG A 107 7.03 1.81 -2.17
N ARG A 108 8.07 1.36 -1.46
CA ARG A 108 9.17 2.23 -1.07
C ARG A 108 10.18 2.30 -2.19
N ALA A 109 10.77 3.48 -2.35
CA ALA A 109 11.98 3.62 -3.13
C ALA A 109 13.11 2.88 -2.41
N GLU A 110 13.70 1.91 -3.10
CA GLU A 110 14.80 1.10 -2.57
C GLU A 110 15.99 1.22 -3.52
N VAL A 111 17.15 1.53 -2.96
CA VAL A 111 18.42 1.50 -3.70
C VAL A 111 18.86 0.05 -3.80
N LYS A 112 18.94 -0.47 -5.02
CA LYS A 112 19.38 -1.84 -5.27
C LYS A 112 20.18 -1.97 -6.55
N PRO A 113 20.97 -3.04 -6.68
CA PRO A 113 21.63 -3.35 -7.96
C PRO A 113 20.57 -3.52 -9.06
N PHE A 114 20.73 -2.79 -10.16
CA PHE A 114 19.92 -2.92 -11.34
C PHE A 114 20.17 -4.29 -11.98
N ARG A 115 19.09 -5.04 -12.23
CA ARG A 115 19.15 -6.30 -12.97
C ARG A 115 18.59 -6.06 -14.35
N ALA A 116 19.47 -5.92 -15.34
CA ALA A 116 19.07 -5.76 -16.72
C ALA A 116 18.52 -7.11 -17.20
N GLY A 117 17.22 -7.18 -17.47
CA GLY A 117 16.60 -8.31 -18.17
C GLY A 117 17.02 -8.40 -19.65
N GLY A 118 18.28 -8.07 -19.98
CA GLY A 118 18.85 -8.09 -21.32
C GLY A 118 18.96 -6.72 -22.01
N GLN A 119 18.46 -5.62 -21.42
CA GLN A 119 18.59 -4.28 -22.01
C GLN A 119 18.94 -3.22 -20.96
N PRO A 120 20.00 -2.42 -21.19
CA PRO A 120 20.31 -1.28 -20.33
C PRO A 120 19.25 -0.18 -20.50
N VAL A 121 18.90 0.50 -19.41
CA VAL A 121 17.93 1.60 -19.40
C VAL A 121 18.64 2.94 -19.23
N ARG A 122 18.09 4.03 -19.78
CA ARG A 122 18.66 5.37 -19.59
C ARG A 122 18.03 6.05 -18.38
N CYS A 123 18.87 6.59 -17.49
CA CYS A 123 18.41 7.43 -16.40
C CYS A 123 17.79 8.72 -16.95
N PRO A 124 16.56 9.09 -16.55
CA PRO A 124 15.88 10.26 -17.08
C PRO A 124 16.50 11.58 -16.62
N ARG A 125 17.33 11.60 -15.57
CA ARG A 125 18.03 12.81 -15.11
C ARG A 125 19.37 13.00 -15.82
N CYS A 126 20.36 12.15 -15.55
CA CYS A 126 21.71 12.30 -16.09
C CYS A 126 21.85 11.83 -17.55
N LYS A 127 20.83 11.17 -18.11
CA LYS A 127 20.79 10.61 -19.48
C LYS A 127 21.80 9.49 -19.77
N GLN A 128 22.59 9.09 -18.77
CA GLN A 128 23.52 7.97 -18.84
C GLN A 128 22.79 6.62 -18.76
N LEU A 129 23.44 5.55 -19.21
CA LEU A 129 22.91 4.19 -19.09
C LEU A 129 23.06 3.70 -17.64
N ILE A 130 22.07 2.97 -17.16
CA ILE A 130 22.11 2.16 -15.95
C ILE A 130 22.46 0.75 -16.41
N GLY A 131 23.68 0.32 -16.08
CA GLY A 131 24.24 -0.98 -16.41
C GLY A 131 23.85 -2.06 -15.40
N GLU A 132 24.11 -3.31 -15.78
CA GLU A 132 23.96 -4.46 -14.88
C GLU A 132 24.74 -4.24 -13.58
N ASN A 133 24.08 -4.45 -12.44
CA ASN A 133 24.58 -4.25 -11.08
C ASN A 133 24.83 -2.80 -10.63
N ASP A 134 24.59 -1.79 -11.47
CA ASP A 134 24.64 -0.40 -11.02
C ASP A 134 23.62 -0.15 -9.91
N LEU A 135 23.98 0.62 -8.88
CA LEU A 135 23.03 1.00 -7.84
C LEU A 135 22.02 2.00 -8.40
N ALA A 136 20.76 1.60 -8.33
CA ALA A 136 19.66 2.34 -8.91
C ALA A 136 18.38 2.20 -8.08
N VAL A 137 17.47 3.16 -8.27
CA VAL A 137 16.12 3.13 -7.71
C VAL A 137 15.14 3.04 -8.86
N ARG A 138 14.21 2.09 -8.76
CA ARG A 138 13.00 2.08 -9.60
C ARG A 138 11.95 2.94 -8.91
N CYS A 139 11.38 3.90 -9.62
CA CYS A 139 10.27 4.69 -9.13
C CYS A 139 9.17 3.74 -8.61
N PRO A 140 8.76 3.86 -7.34
CA PRO A 140 7.82 2.91 -6.75
C PRO A 140 6.39 3.07 -7.27
N ASN A 141 6.06 4.22 -7.88
CA ASN A 141 4.78 4.41 -8.54
C ASN A 141 4.64 3.37 -9.69
N PRO A 142 3.67 2.44 -9.62
CA PRO A 142 3.50 1.37 -10.61
C PRO A 142 3.29 1.89 -12.03
N ALA A 143 2.60 3.01 -12.19
CA ALA A 143 2.33 3.63 -13.49
C ALA A 143 3.56 4.34 -14.10
N CYS A 144 4.60 4.61 -13.29
CA CYS A 144 5.83 5.26 -13.74
C CYS A 144 6.94 4.25 -14.01
N GLY A 145 7.38 3.53 -12.98
CA GLY A 145 8.38 2.47 -13.07
C GLY A 145 9.76 2.84 -13.64
N LEU A 146 10.06 4.14 -13.84
CA LEU A 146 11.35 4.61 -14.36
C LEU A 146 12.50 4.26 -13.42
N TRP A 147 13.69 4.03 -14.00
CA TRP A 147 14.91 3.77 -13.25
C TRP A 147 15.82 5.00 -13.20
N HIS A 148 16.39 5.23 -12.03
CA HIS A 148 17.29 6.34 -11.72
C HIS A 148 18.57 5.81 -11.09
N HIS A 149 19.72 6.37 -11.44
CA HIS A 149 20.95 6.13 -10.66
C HIS A 149 20.78 6.63 -9.23
N GLU A 150 21.35 5.90 -8.28
CA GLU A 150 21.47 6.36 -6.90
C GLU A 150 22.80 5.90 -6.32
N THR A 151 23.85 6.66 -6.63
CA THR A 151 25.23 6.46 -6.15
C THR A 151 25.78 7.76 -5.56
N ALA A 152 26.96 7.71 -4.93
CA ALA A 152 27.63 8.91 -4.41
C ALA A 152 27.90 9.96 -5.51
N ASP A 153 28.26 9.50 -6.72
CA ASP A 153 28.58 10.39 -7.84
C ASP A 153 27.33 10.77 -8.67
N LEU A 154 26.29 9.93 -8.65
CA LEU A 154 25.06 10.10 -9.42
C LEU A 154 23.82 9.88 -8.53
N PRO A 155 23.50 10.81 -7.60
CA PRO A 155 22.32 10.73 -6.74
C PRO A 155 21.05 11.14 -7.51
N CYS A 156 20.79 10.53 -8.66
CA CYS A 156 19.75 10.99 -9.60
C CYS A 156 18.32 10.73 -9.12
N TRP A 157 18.11 9.82 -8.17
CA TRP A 157 16.80 9.65 -7.57
C TRP A 157 16.55 10.77 -6.56
N THR A 158 17.46 10.95 -5.61
CA THR A 158 17.33 11.95 -4.52
C THR A 158 17.67 13.38 -4.91
N TYR A 159 18.13 13.61 -6.16
CA TYR A 159 18.51 14.93 -6.69
C TYR A 159 17.42 16.02 -6.54
N ASP A 160 16.16 15.64 -6.48
CA ASP A 160 15.00 16.55 -6.53
C ASP A 160 13.86 15.89 -5.74
N ALA A 161 12.87 16.64 -5.27
CA ALA A 161 11.83 16.16 -4.36
C ALA A 161 10.86 15.13 -4.98
N THR A 162 10.77 15.08 -6.32
CA THR A 162 9.87 14.17 -7.04
C THR A 162 10.57 13.43 -8.18
N CYS A 163 9.96 12.32 -8.62
CA CYS A 163 10.44 11.55 -9.77
C CYS A 163 10.57 12.44 -11.02
N ALA A 164 11.56 12.15 -11.87
CA ALA A 164 11.82 12.96 -13.07
C ALA A 164 10.75 12.86 -14.17
N SER A 165 9.76 11.96 -14.03
CA SER A 165 8.62 11.91 -14.94
C SER A 165 7.66 13.06 -14.63
N PRO A 166 7.31 13.93 -15.61
CA PRO A 166 6.44 15.10 -15.36
C PRO A 166 5.04 14.75 -14.84
N ALA A 167 4.55 13.55 -15.14
CA ALA A 167 3.24 13.06 -14.70
C ALA A 167 3.30 12.28 -13.37
N CYS A 168 4.48 12.12 -12.78
CA CYS A 168 4.68 11.34 -11.57
C CYS A 168 4.99 12.26 -10.38
N ILE A 169 4.08 12.31 -9.41
CA ILE A 169 4.24 13.08 -8.17
C ILE A 169 4.94 12.28 -7.06
N GLN A 170 5.56 11.15 -7.40
CA GLN A 170 6.20 10.27 -6.43
C GLN A 170 7.37 10.99 -5.74
N SER A 171 7.31 11.06 -4.41
CA SER A 171 8.42 11.55 -3.58
C SER A 171 9.66 10.68 -3.77
N THR A 172 10.82 11.32 -3.79
CA THR A 172 12.14 10.70 -3.94
C THR A 172 12.85 10.45 -2.61
N GLU A 173 12.21 10.75 -1.49
CA GLU A 173 12.79 10.43 -0.19
C GLU A 173 13.01 8.92 -0.06
N LEU A 174 14.21 8.54 0.39
CA LEU A 174 14.57 7.14 0.68
C LEU A 174 14.25 6.75 2.14
N ARG A 175 13.38 7.52 2.82
CA ARG A 175 13.08 7.32 4.24
C ARG A 175 12.00 6.25 4.44
N ASP A 176 12.01 5.63 5.61
CA ASP A 176 10.94 4.73 6.10
C ASP A 176 9.68 5.48 6.52
N HIS A 177 9.19 6.42 5.71
CA HIS A 177 7.89 7.01 5.98
C HIS A 177 6.81 5.98 5.64
N HIS A 178 5.94 5.73 6.61
CA HIS A 178 4.63 5.18 6.38
C HIS A 178 3.71 6.39 6.33
N TRP A 179 2.97 6.54 5.24
CA TRP A 179 1.89 7.53 5.21
C TRP A 179 0.92 7.30 6.38
N THR A 180 0.60 8.37 7.11
CA THR A 180 -0.47 8.35 8.11
C THR A 180 -1.62 9.26 7.66
N PRO A 181 -2.86 8.95 8.05
CA PRO A 181 -4.01 9.81 7.72
C PRO A 181 -3.96 11.21 8.36
N GLU A 182 -2.99 11.49 9.23
CA GLU A 182 -2.78 12.82 9.82
C GLU A 182 -2.21 13.82 8.79
N ASP A 183 -1.66 13.32 7.69
CA ASP A 183 -1.14 14.10 6.58
C ASP A 183 -2.21 14.49 5.52
N LEU A 184 -3.51 14.22 5.79
CA LEU A 184 -4.66 14.57 4.93
C LEU A 184 -5.28 15.94 5.25
#